data_AF-A7SHZ7-F1
#
_entry.id   AF-A7SHZ7-F1
#
_cell.length_a   1.000
_cell.length_b   1.000
_cell.length_c   1.000
_cell.angle_alpha   90.00
_cell.angle_beta   90.00
_cell.angle_gamma   90.00
#
_symmetry.space_group_name_H-M   'P 1'
#
loop_
_entity.id
_entity.type
_entity.pdbx_description
1 polymer ?
#
loop_
_entity_poly.entity_id
_entity_poly.type
_entity_poly.pdbx_seq_one_letter_code
_entity_poly.pdbx_strand_id
1 'polypeptide(L)'
;MMEIANGVHKATHNAVAQVECRTFPGKWHGRNVKLVLDLKRGLRLYSAEDRTLLWQYRFSFLRGSSDDAKRKITLLFSPTPTGPFDRQELEFSNMQQVLTVMHAFYAAKVAQVDPKFVYENTL
;
A
#
# COMPACT_ATOMS: atom_id res chain seq x y z
N MET A 1 -4.93 26.40 8.15
CA MET A 1 -4.51 25.45 7.08
C MET A 1 -3.92 24.16 7.63
N MET A 2 -3.11 24.17 8.71
CA MET A 2 -2.58 22.94 9.34
C MET A 2 -3.65 22.05 10.03
N GLU A 3 -4.72 22.62 10.59
CA GLU A 3 -5.75 21.84 11.30
C GLU A 3 -6.49 20.83 10.39
N ILE A 4 -6.86 21.25 9.18
CA ILE A 4 -7.57 20.37 8.24
C ILE A 4 -6.65 19.22 7.81
N ALA A 5 -5.38 19.52 7.51
CA ALA A 5 -4.41 18.49 7.14
C ALA A 5 -4.20 17.46 8.26
N ASN A 6 -4.07 17.92 9.52
CA ASN A 6 -3.97 17.03 10.67
C ASN A 6 -5.25 16.20 10.87
N GLY A 7 -6.43 16.81 10.70
CA GLY A 7 -7.71 16.10 10.76
C GLY A 7 -7.83 15.00 9.70
N VAL A 8 -7.40 15.27 8.47
CA VAL A 8 -7.37 14.29 7.36
C VAL A 8 -6.40 13.15 7.66
N HIS A 9 -5.19 13.45 8.17
CA HIS A 9 -4.23 12.41 8.55
C HIS A 9 -4.78 11.50 9.66
N LYS A 10 -5.38 12.08 10.71
CA LYS A 10 -5.98 11.33 11.82
C LYS A 10 -7.14 10.45 11.35
N ALA A 11 -8.06 11.00 10.56
CA ALA A 11 -9.19 10.24 10.01
C ALA A 11 -8.71 9.10 9.10
N THR A 12 -7.71 9.36 8.25
CA THR A 12 -7.12 8.35 7.35
C THR A 12 -6.48 7.22 8.15
N HIS A 13 -5.67 7.55 9.15
CA HIS A 13 -5.06 6.56 10.04
C HIS A 13 -6.11 5.71 10.74
N ASN A 14 -7.13 6.33 11.34
CA ASN A 14 -8.19 5.61 12.05
C ASN A 14 -8.98 4.68 11.12
N ALA A 15 -9.33 5.14 9.92
CA ALA A 15 -10.02 4.33 8.93
C ALA A 15 -9.19 3.10 8.52
N VAL A 16 -7.89 3.30 8.27
CA VAL A 16 -6.99 2.18 7.91
C VAL A 16 -6.77 1.24 9.10
N ALA A 17 -6.65 1.76 10.32
CA ALA A 17 -6.50 0.96 11.54
C ALA A 17 -7.75 0.12 11.83
N GLN A 18 -8.94 0.64 11.55
CA GLN A 18 -10.20 -0.11 11.70
C GLN A 18 -10.33 -1.22 10.64
N VAL A 19 -9.89 -0.93 9.41
CA VAL A 19 -10.00 -1.85 8.27
C VAL A 19 -8.93 -2.94 8.32
N GLU A 20 -7.72 -2.59 8.72
CA GLU A 20 -6.47 -3.36 8.75
C GLU A 20 -6.00 -3.97 7.43
N CYS A 21 -6.91 -4.40 6.55
CA CYS A 21 -6.62 -5.14 5.34
C CYS A 21 -7.62 -4.84 4.22
N ARG A 22 -7.12 -4.69 2.99
CA ARG A 22 -7.92 -4.56 1.76
C ARG A 22 -7.35 -5.43 0.64
N THR A 23 -8.25 -6.05 -0.12
CA THR A 23 -7.90 -6.94 -1.24
C THR A 23 -8.43 -6.35 -2.54
N PHE A 24 -7.58 -6.31 -3.56
CA PHE A 24 -7.89 -5.81 -4.90
C PHE A 24 -7.66 -6.91 -5.93
N PRO A 25 -8.67 -7.27 -6.73
CA PRO A 25 -8.46 -8.14 -7.89
C PRO A 25 -7.69 -7.39 -8.96
N GLY A 26 -6.69 -8.03 -9.56
CA GLY A 26 -5.87 -7.44 -10.61
C GLY A 26 -5.23 -8.49 -11.51
N LYS A 27 -4.29 -8.05 -12.34
CA LYS A 27 -3.45 -8.93 -13.16
C LYS A 27 -1.97 -8.70 -12.89
N TRP A 28 -1.20 -9.77 -12.93
CA TRP A 28 0.26 -9.74 -12.84
C TRP A 28 0.82 -10.76 -13.83
N HIS A 29 1.70 -10.30 -14.73
CA HIS A 29 2.15 -11.08 -15.90
C HIS A 29 0.99 -11.73 -16.69
N GLY A 30 -0.11 -10.99 -16.87
CA GLY A 30 -1.31 -11.44 -17.57
C GLY A 30 -2.22 -12.40 -16.79
N ARG A 31 -1.80 -12.90 -15.62
CA ARG A 31 -2.56 -13.83 -14.77
C ARG A 31 -3.42 -13.10 -13.75
N ASN A 32 -4.57 -13.67 -13.42
CA ASN A 32 -5.46 -13.11 -12.39
C ASN A 32 -4.84 -13.28 -10.99
N VAL A 33 -4.79 -12.20 -10.23
CA VAL A 33 -4.20 -12.14 -8.90
C VAL A 33 -5.04 -11.31 -7.93
N LYS A 34 -4.73 -11.41 -6.64
CA LYS A 34 -5.31 -10.60 -5.57
C LYS A 34 -4.18 -9.87 -4.83
N LEU A 35 -4.11 -8.56 -5.00
CA LEU A 35 -3.21 -7.71 -4.21
C LEU A 35 -3.86 -7.44 -2.86
N VAL A 36 -3.19 -7.79 -1.79
CA VAL A 36 -3.62 -7.57 -0.41
C VAL A 36 -2.71 -6.52 0.21
N LEU A 37 -3.31 -5.40 0.63
CA LEU A 37 -2.69 -4.41 1.49
C LEU A 37 -3.06 -4.75 2.92
N ASP A 38 -2.08 -5.04 3.76
CA ASP A 38 -2.26 -5.38 5.17
C ASP A 38 -1.41 -4.47 6.02
N LEU A 39 -2.04 -3.75 6.94
CA LEU A 39 -1.39 -2.75 7.77
C LEU A 39 -0.27 -3.35 8.61
N LYS A 40 -0.29 -4.62 9.00
CA LYS A 40 0.79 -5.22 9.80
C LYS A 40 1.82 -5.92 8.91
N ARG A 41 1.38 -6.56 7.83
CA ARG A 41 2.19 -7.48 7.01
C ARG A 41 2.73 -6.87 5.71
N GLY A 42 2.27 -5.69 5.33
CA GLY A 42 2.65 -5.01 4.09
C GLY A 42 1.80 -5.44 2.89
N LEU A 43 2.42 -5.48 1.72
CA LEU A 43 1.80 -5.83 0.46
C LEU A 43 2.04 -7.32 0.19
N ARG A 44 0.98 -8.03 -0.20
CA ARG A 44 1.05 -9.46 -0.56
C ARG A 44 0.31 -9.69 -1.85
N LEU A 45 0.86 -10.49 -2.74
CA LEU A 45 0.18 -10.89 -3.96
C LEU A 45 -0.13 -12.37 -3.91
N TYR A 46 -1.39 -12.71 -4.15
CA TYR A 46 -1.85 -14.08 -4.23
C TYR A 46 -2.34 -14.41 -5.64
N SER A 47 -2.08 -15.63 -6.08
CA SER A 47 -2.75 -16.20 -7.25
C SER A 47 -4.27 -16.22 -7.01
N ALA A 48 -5.06 -15.79 -7.99
CA ALA A 48 -6.51 -15.83 -7.86
C ALA A 48 -7.09 -17.25 -8.06
N GLU A 49 -6.31 -18.15 -8.67
CA GLU A 49 -6.74 -19.51 -9.02
C GLU A 49 -6.64 -20.45 -7.82
N ASP A 50 -5.47 -20.53 -7.20
CA ASP A 50 -5.14 -21.51 -6.14
C ASP A 50 -4.82 -20.86 -4.78
N ARG A 51 -4.88 -19.52 -4.69
CA ARG A 51 -4.58 -18.74 -3.49
C ARG A 51 -3.14 -18.89 -2.99
N THR A 52 -2.22 -19.33 -3.85
CA THR A 52 -0.79 -19.37 -3.52
C THR A 52 -0.23 -17.96 -3.32
N LEU A 53 0.65 -17.80 -2.33
CA LEU A 53 1.39 -16.55 -2.13
C LEU A 53 2.48 -16.44 -3.20
N LEU A 54 2.39 -15.43 -4.05
CA LEU A 54 3.36 -15.17 -5.12
C LEU A 54 4.54 -14.35 -4.61
N TRP A 55 4.25 -13.28 -3.86
CA TRP A 55 5.28 -12.47 -3.19
C TRP A 55 4.71 -11.68 -2.02
N GLN A 56 5.59 -11.23 -1.13
CA GLN A 56 5.27 -10.38 0.01
C GLN A 56 6.37 -9.34 0.25
N TYR A 57 5.97 -8.09 0.45
CA TYR A 57 6.86 -6.98 0.78
C TYR A 57 6.34 -6.17 1.96
N ARG A 58 7.25 -5.78 2.87
CA ARG A 58 6.95 -4.80 3.91
C ARG A 58 6.79 -3.42 3.28
N PHE A 59 5.97 -2.56 3.89
CA PHE A 59 5.86 -1.16 3.47
C PHE A 59 7.21 -0.44 3.44
N SER A 60 8.09 -0.74 4.40
CA SER A 60 9.45 -0.17 4.48
C SER A 60 10.37 -0.57 3.33
N PHE A 61 9.99 -1.54 2.50
CA PHE A 61 10.76 -1.94 1.32
C PHE A 61 10.30 -1.21 0.06
N LEU A 62 9.14 -0.54 0.06
CA LEU A 62 8.77 0.27 -1.10
C LEU A 62 9.74 1.46 -1.22
N ARG A 63 10.30 1.64 -2.42
CA ARG A 63 11.25 2.71 -2.77
C ARG A 63 10.65 3.67 -3.78
N GLY A 64 9.72 3.20 -4.60
CA GLY A 64 9.00 4.04 -5.55
C GLY A 64 7.75 3.35 -6.04
N SER A 65 6.76 4.15 -6.41
CA SER A 65 5.55 3.73 -7.10
C SER A 65 5.25 4.71 -8.22
N SER A 66 4.83 4.21 -9.38
CA SER A 66 4.38 5.03 -10.51
C SER A 66 3.23 4.33 -11.22
N ASP A 67 2.33 5.08 -11.84
CA ASP A 67 1.26 4.54 -12.67
C ASP A 67 1.31 5.12 -14.09
N ASP A 68 0.60 4.46 -15.02
CA ASP A 68 0.49 4.88 -16.42
C ASP A 68 -0.73 5.79 -16.69
N ALA A 69 -1.38 6.30 -15.64
CA ALA A 69 -2.65 7.03 -15.66
C ALA A 69 -3.82 6.27 -16.31
N LYS A 70 -3.68 4.96 -16.52
CA LYS A 70 -4.72 4.11 -17.10
C LYS A 70 -5.07 2.97 -16.16
N ARG A 71 -4.26 1.91 -16.19
CA ARG A 71 -4.57 0.66 -15.52
C ARG A 71 -3.35 -0.06 -14.96
N LYS A 72 -2.13 0.42 -15.20
CA LYS A 72 -0.92 -0.21 -14.71
C LYS A 72 -0.30 0.60 -13.58
N ILE A 73 0.14 -0.10 -12.53
CA ILE A 73 1.04 0.43 -11.52
C ILE A 73 2.35 -0.35 -11.54
N THR A 74 3.44 0.37 -11.35
CA THR A 74 4.78 -0.17 -11.12
C THR A 74 5.18 0.13 -9.68
N LEU A 75 5.59 -0.90 -8.95
CA LEU A 75 6.10 -0.81 -7.59
C LEU A 75 7.56 -1.26 -7.58
N LEU A 76 8.43 -0.47 -6.96
CA LEU A 76 9.85 -0.76 -6.81
C LEU A 76 10.13 -1.09 -5.35
N PHE A 77 10.57 -2.31 -5.07
CA PHE A 77 10.88 -2.79 -3.73
C PHE A 77 12.38 -3.02 -3.56
N SER A 78 12.94 -2.62 -2.42
CA SER A 78 14.30 -2.99 -2.02
C SER A 78 14.42 -3.00 -0.50
N PRO A 79 15.11 -3.98 0.12
CA PRO A 79 15.36 -3.97 1.56
C PRO A 79 16.29 -2.83 1.98
N THR A 80 17.15 -2.36 1.08
CA THR A 80 18.13 -1.29 1.30
C THR A 80 17.85 -0.09 0.39
N PRO A 81 18.22 1.15 0.75
CA PRO A 81 17.98 2.31 -0.12
C PRO A 81 18.70 2.25 -1.47
N THR A 82 19.89 1.68 -1.51
CA THR A 82 20.78 1.60 -2.69
C THR A 82 20.90 0.18 -3.27
N GLY A 83 20.04 -0.74 -2.84
CA GLY A 83 20.09 -2.13 -3.29
C GLY A 83 19.44 -2.34 -4.66
N PRO A 84 19.51 -3.56 -5.21
CA PRO A 84 18.73 -3.91 -6.37
C PRO A 84 17.23 -3.71 -6.08
N PHE A 85 16.51 -3.20 -7.07
CA PHE A 85 15.07 -3.04 -7.00
C PHE A 85 14.40 -4.25 -7.62
N ASP A 86 13.48 -4.86 -6.89
CA ASP A 86 12.50 -5.75 -7.47
C ASP A 86 11.31 -4.93 -7.99
N ARG A 87 11.03 -5.07 -9.29
CA ARG A 87 10.02 -4.30 -10.00
C ARG A 87 8.77 -5.16 -10.20
N GLN A 88 7.67 -4.74 -9.61
CA GLN A 88 6.38 -5.41 -9.70
C GLN A 88 5.40 -4.56 -10.49
N GLU A 89 4.94 -5.05 -11.65
CA GLU A 89 3.94 -4.39 -12.48
C GLU A 89 2.60 -5.10 -12.39
N LEU A 90 1.58 -4.38 -11.92
CA LEU A 90 0.22 -4.90 -11.77
C LEU A 90 -0.76 -4.08 -12.59
N GLU A 91 -1.82 -4.75 -13.06
CA GLU A 91 -2.94 -4.09 -13.74
C GLU A 91 -4.24 -4.20 -12.96
N PHE A 92 -5.02 -3.13 -12.94
CA PHE A 92 -6.30 -3.05 -12.22
C PHE A 92 -7.38 -2.40 -13.08
N SER A 93 -8.60 -2.93 -13.03
CA SER A 93 -9.75 -2.33 -13.73
C SER A 93 -10.20 -1.01 -13.10
N ASN A 94 -10.01 -0.84 -11.78
CA ASN A 94 -10.32 0.38 -11.06
C ASN A 94 -9.05 0.93 -10.38
N MET A 95 -8.17 1.54 -11.18
CA MET A 95 -6.88 2.04 -10.70
C MET A 95 -7.04 3.13 -9.63
N GLN A 96 -7.99 4.05 -9.80
CA GLN A 96 -8.18 5.18 -8.88
C GLN A 96 -8.52 4.71 -7.46
N GLN A 97 -9.37 3.69 -7.32
CA GLN A 97 -9.69 3.11 -6.01
C GLN A 97 -8.45 2.46 -5.38
N VAL A 98 -7.68 1.71 -6.18
CA VAL A 98 -6.46 1.02 -5.71
C VAL A 98 -5.42 2.03 -5.24
N LEU A 99 -5.17 3.10 -6.01
CA LEU A 99 -4.25 4.18 -5.65
C LEU A 99 -4.70 4.90 -4.39
N THR A 100 -5.97 5.30 -4.32
CA THR A 100 -6.53 5.98 -3.14
C THR A 100 -6.30 5.17 -1.87
N VAL A 101 -6.61 3.87 -1.90
CA VAL A 101 -6.45 3.02 -0.73
C VAL A 101 -4.97 2.74 -0.45
N MET A 102 -4.14 2.53 -1.46
CA MET A 102 -2.69 2.40 -1.23
C MET A 102 -2.14 3.64 -0.53
N HIS A 103 -2.41 4.84 -1.04
CA HIS A 103 -1.97 6.08 -0.41
C HIS A 103 -2.45 6.20 1.03
N ALA A 104 -3.70 5.83 1.33
CA ALA A 104 -4.21 5.81 2.70
C ALA A 104 -3.40 4.86 3.60
N PHE A 105 -3.10 3.64 3.14
CA PHE A 105 -2.31 2.68 3.90
C PHE A 105 -0.86 3.15 4.11
N TYR A 106 -0.24 3.76 3.11
CA TYR A 106 1.10 4.35 3.25
C TYR A 106 1.09 5.53 4.24
N ALA A 107 0.12 6.43 4.15
CA ALA A 107 -0.01 7.56 5.07
C ALA A 107 -0.19 7.08 6.52
N ALA A 108 -1.08 6.09 6.74
CA ALA A 108 -1.27 5.49 8.06
C ALA A 108 0.02 4.85 8.58
N LYS A 109 0.83 4.23 7.70
CA LYS A 109 2.12 3.67 8.09
C LYS A 109 3.17 4.69 8.46
N VAL A 110 3.26 5.80 7.72
CA VAL A 110 4.15 6.91 8.06
C VAL A 110 3.74 7.51 9.40
N ALA A 111 2.44 7.66 9.64
CA ALA A 111 1.91 8.19 10.90
C ALA A 111 2.27 7.30 12.12
N GLN A 112 2.32 5.96 11.96
CA GLN A 112 2.74 5.03 13.03
C GLN A 112 4.23 5.12 13.40
N VAL A 113 5.07 5.68 12.54
CA VAL A 113 6.51 5.85 12.78
C VAL A 113 6.90 7.28 13.10
N ASP A 114 6.00 8.25 12.94
CA ASP A 114 6.20 9.65 13.31
C ASP A 114 5.99 9.82 14.84
N PRO A 115 7.04 10.15 15.61
CA PRO A 115 6.93 10.32 17.06
C PRO A 115 5.93 11.39 17.47
N LYS A 116 5.73 12.45 16.67
CA LYS A 116 4.79 13.54 16.97
C LYS A 116 3.34 13.08 16.80
N PHE A 117 3.06 12.34 15.72
CA PHE A 117 1.73 11.80 15.47
C PHE A 117 1.32 10.74 16.51
N VAL A 118 2.27 9.91 16.94
CA VAL A 118 2.04 8.92 18.01
C VAL A 118 1.73 9.64 19.33
N TYR A 119 2.51 10.66 19.70
CA TYR A 119 2.29 11.42 20.94
C TYR A 119 0.92 12.12 20.97
N GLU A 120 0.49 12.74 19.86
CA GLU A 120 -0.78 13.46 19.76
C GLU A 120 -2.04 12.57 19.72
N ASN A 121 -1.88 11.26 19.51
CA ASN A 121 -3.00 10.31 19.39
C ASN A 121 -2.98 9.19 20.44
N THR A 122 -2.17 9.31 21.50
CA THR A 122 -2.10 8.36 22.63
C THR A 122 -2.70 8.94 23.93
N LEU A 123 -3.51 10.00 23.84
CA LEU A 123 -4.30 10.56 24.96
C LEU A 123 -5.80 10.49 24.66
#